data_AF-A0A7S4QDP6-F1
#
_entry.id   AF-A0A7S4QDP6-F1
#
_cell.length_a   1.000
_cell.length_b   1.000
_cell.length_c   1.000
_cell.angle_alpha   90.00
_cell.angle_beta   90.00
_cell.angle_gamma   90.00
#
_symmetry.space_group_name_H-M   'P 1'
#
loop_
_entity.id
_entity.type
_entity.pdbx_description
1 polymer ?
#
loop_
_entity_poly.entity_id
_entity_poly.type
_entity_poly.pdbx_seq_one_letter_code
_entity_poly.pdbx_strand_id
1 'polypeptide(L)'
;MTPKRTLTVVAVLFSLLLSTLSSHAFLTSIEESEIEVQGNPHQRQRTGAAKDVCNNDSDTNSGTMATCEPRSLLSPHLLLLQPMLTQPDTFLGIVRRKVLSVPVPVYQFKQPSRVSHLELPFEIVLVSDLMDAAAATLRDVPVDSKVALDSWFPGYAWTPVVCNGGCSTGYIHVGWRFTSTSNPGEYFYALI
;
A
#
# COMPACT_ATOMS: atom_id res chain seq x y z
N MET A 1 -41.37 -33.73 61.61
CA MET A 1 -40.09 -34.12 62.22
C MET A 1 -39.11 -34.46 61.11
N THR A 2 -37.95 -33.78 61.16
CA THR A 2 -36.67 -33.98 60.48
C THR A 2 -36.54 -33.85 58.94
N PRO A 3 -35.38 -33.30 58.47
CA PRO A 3 -35.23 -32.59 57.21
C PRO A 3 -34.24 -33.30 56.25
N LYS A 4 -34.03 -32.77 55.02
CA LYS A 4 -32.87 -32.95 54.10
C LYS A 4 -33.28 -32.42 52.72
N ARG A 5 -32.52 -31.66 51.92
CA ARG A 5 -31.11 -31.25 51.91
C ARG A 5 -31.00 -30.07 50.93
N THR A 6 -30.54 -28.93 51.44
CA THR A 6 -29.97 -27.81 50.67
C THR A 6 -28.56 -28.22 50.23
N LEU A 7 -28.31 -28.49 48.95
CA LEU A 7 -26.94 -28.67 48.46
C LEU A 7 -26.79 -28.49 46.93
N THR A 8 -27.11 -27.31 46.39
CA THR A 8 -26.83 -27.03 44.97
C THR A 8 -26.64 -25.54 44.67
N VAL A 9 -25.68 -24.86 45.32
CA VAL A 9 -25.38 -23.44 44.98
C VAL A 9 -23.87 -23.14 44.81
N VAL A 10 -22.96 -24.05 45.17
CA VAL A 10 -21.52 -23.69 45.19
C VAL A 10 -20.79 -23.93 43.85
N ALA A 11 -21.38 -24.65 42.89
CA ALA A 11 -20.66 -25.07 41.67
C ALA A 11 -20.66 -24.05 40.50
N VAL A 12 -21.46 -22.98 40.55
CA VAL A 12 -21.60 -22.04 39.41
C VAL A 12 -20.68 -20.81 39.52
N LEU A 13 -20.18 -20.48 40.72
CA LEU A 13 -19.38 -19.27 40.95
C LEU A 13 -17.88 -19.43 40.63
N PHE A 14 -17.38 -20.64 40.40
CA PHE A 14 -15.96 -20.86 40.09
C PHE A 14 -15.64 -20.88 38.58
N SER A 15 -16.66 -20.93 37.72
CA SER A 15 -16.46 -20.95 36.25
C SER A 15 -16.46 -19.55 35.60
N LEU A 16 -16.70 -18.49 36.36
CA LEU A 16 -16.77 -17.10 35.87
C LEU A 16 -15.50 -16.27 36.14
N LEU A 17 -14.49 -16.85 36.80
CA LEU A 17 -13.24 -16.16 37.13
C LEU A 17 -12.04 -16.56 36.26
N LEU A 18 -12.24 -17.45 35.26
CA LEU A 18 -11.17 -17.99 34.42
C LEU A 18 -11.24 -17.57 32.95
N SER A 19 -11.97 -16.49 32.62
CA SER A 19 -12.08 -15.97 31.26
C SER A 19 -11.53 -14.55 31.07
N THR A 20 -10.81 -13.98 32.06
CA THR A 20 -10.31 -12.59 32.01
C THR A 20 -8.80 -12.46 31.76
N LEU A 21 -8.05 -13.54 31.54
CA LEU A 21 -6.57 -13.50 31.51
C LEU A 21 -5.89 -13.89 30.19
N SER A 22 -6.63 -14.02 29.08
CA SER A 22 -6.03 -14.35 27.78
C SER A 22 -6.09 -13.21 26.75
N SER A 23 -6.12 -11.97 27.20
CA SER A 23 -5.78 -10.80 26.38
C SER A 23 -4.35 -10.36 26.71
N HIS A 24 -3.40 -11.30 26.65
CA HIS A 24 -2.00 -10.91 26.54
C HIS A 24 -1.88 -10.19 25.22
N ALA A 25 -1.75 -8.86 25.31
CA ALA A 25 -1.36 -8.00 24.23
C ALA A 25 -0.20 -8.70 23.51
N PHE A 26 -0.46 -9.19 22.30
CA PHE A 26 0.57 -9.41 21.32
C PHE A 26 1.17 -8.03 21.07
N LEU A 27 2.11 -7.64 21.92
CA LEU A 27 3.15 -6.70 21.58
C LEU A 27 4.01 -7.44 20.56
N THR A 28 3.47 -7.56 19.35
CA THR A 28 4.28 -7.81 18.17
C THR A 28 5.34 -6.74 18.22
N SER A 29 6.59 -7.14 18.46
CA SER A 29 7.75 -6.32 18.22
C SER A 29 7.57 -5.73 16.83
N ILE A 30 7.18 -4.46 16.77
CA ILE A 30 7.17 -3.72 15.52
C ILE A 30 8.65 -3.60 15.22
N GLU A 31 9.13 -4.42 14.30
CA GLU A 31 10.45 -4.24 13.71
C GLU A 31 10.46 -2.82 13.14
N GLU A 32 11.17 -1.92 13.82
CA GLU A 32 11.18 -0.48 13.55
C GLU A 32 12.04 -0.21 12.32
N SER A 33 11.56 -0.58 11.15
CA SER A 33 12.17 -0.18 9.89
C SER A 33 11.34 0.93 9.27
N GLU A 34 12.01 2.03 8.94
CA GLU A 34 11.48 3.07 8.08
C GLU A 34 11.17 2.49 6.69
N ILE A 35 10.16 3.03 6.00
CA ILE A 35 9.85 2.61 4.63
C ILE A 35 11.00 3.05 3.71
N GLU A 36 11.73 2.07 3.18
CA GLU A 36 12.63 2.26 2.05
C GLU A 36 11.82 2.03 0.77
N VAL A 37 11.58 3.11 0.01
CA VAL A 37 10.87 2.99 -1.26
C VAL A 37 11.82 2.37 -2.27
N GLN A 38 11.48 1.16 -2.71
CA GLN A 38 12.24 0.46 -3.73
C GLN A 38 11.68 0.81 -5.11
N GLY A 39 12.56 1.07 -6.07
CA GLY A 39 12.14 1.27 -7.45
C GLY A 39 11.41 0.04 -8.00
N ASN A 40 10.54 0.25 -8.99
CA ASN A 40 9.79 -0.83 -9.62
C ASN A 40 10.72 -1.99 -10.06
N PRO A 41 10.54 -3.23 -9.56
CA PRO A 41 11.41 -4.36 -9.90
C PRO A 41 11.36 -4.75 -11.39
N HIS A 42 10.34 -4.29 -12.12
CA HIS A 42 10.21 -4.50 -13.57
C HIS A 42 10.96 -3.45 -14.40
N GLN A 43 11.41 -2.35 -13.79
CA GLN A 43 12.21 -1.35 -14.48
C GLN A 43 13.62 -1.92 -14.61
N ARG A 44 13.85 -2.69 -15.68
CA ARG A 44 15.20 -3.10 -16.08
C ARG A 44 16.05 -1.84 -16.06
N GLN A 45 17.02 -1.78 -15.14
CA GLN A 45 18.09 -0.82 -15.22
C GLN A 45 18.67 -0.95 -16.62
N ARG A 46 18.34 -0.02 -17.52
CA ARG A 46 19.07 0.17 -18.77
C ARG A 46 20.42 0.75 -18.38
N THR A 47 21.27 -0.08 -17.76
CA THR A 47 22.68 0.17 -17.50
C THR A 47 23.41 0.07 -18.83
N GLY A 48 23.24 1.10 -19.66
CA GLY A 48 23.89 1.17 -20.95
C GLY A 48 23.42 2.37 -21.76
N ALA A 49 24.19 3.45 -21.69
CA ALA A 49 24.28 4.50 -22.71
C ALA A 49 23.09 5.46 -22.91
N ALA A 50 22.50 5.99 -21.83
CA ALA A 50 21.77 7.27 -21.88
C ALA A 50 22.41 8.28 -20.91
N LYS A 51 23.71 8.49 -21.07
CA LYS A 51 24.40 9.67 -20.55
C LYS A 51 24.30 10.73 -21.66
N ASP A 52 23.93 11.95 -21.28
CA ASP A 52 24.08 13.17 -22.08
C ASP A 52 22.96 13.52 -23.08
N VAL A 53 21.76 13.86 -22.60
CA VAL A 53 20.87 14.83 -23.30
C VAL A 53 20.14 15.71 -22.28
N CYS A 54 20.89 16.41 -21.43
CA CYS A 54 20.36 17.54 -20.63
C CYS A 54 21.29 18.75 -20.61
N ASN A 55 22.29 18.78 -21.50
CA ASN A 55 23.08 19.97 -21.75
C ASN A 55 22.61 20.53 -23.08
N ASN A 56 21.66 21.46 -23.02
CA ASN A 56 21.41 22.56 -23.95
C ASN A 56 19.94 22.99 -23.77
N ASP A 57 19.66 23.70 -22.70
CA ASP A 57 19.09 25.04 -22.88
C ASP A 57 19.32 25.82 -21.60
N SER A 58 20.27 26.74 -21.72
CA SER A 58 20.39 27.92 -20.89
C SER A 58 19.13 28.77 -21.07
N ASP A 59 18.04 28.36 -20.46
CA ASP A 59 16.91 29.24 -20.15
C ASP A 59 16.75 29.29 -18.64
N THR A 60 17.28 30.37 -18.10
CA THR A 60 17.05 30.90 -16.76
C THR A 60 15.56 31.21 -16.57
N ASN A 61 14.76 30.18 -16.34
CA ASN A 61 13.50 30.28 -15.63
C ASN A 61 13.35 29.01 -14.79
N SER A 62 13.82 29.13 -13.56
CA SER A 62 13.81 28.12 -12.50
C SER A 62 12.38 27.77 -12.08
N GLY A 63 11.64 27.11 -12.98
CA GLY A 63 10.57 26.21 -12.61
C GLY A 63 11.25 24.95 -12.08
N THR A 64 11.18 24.75 -10.77
CA THR A 64 11.60 23.51 -10.09
C THR A 64 11.11 22.32 -10.90
N MET A 65 12.00 21.63 -11.62
CA MET A 65 11.67 20.32 -12.18
C MET A 65 11.37 19.42 -10.98
N ALA A 66 10.08 19.21 -10.72
CA ALA A 66 9.62 18.39 -9.63
C ALA A 66 10.19 16.98 -9.83
N THR A 67 11.21 16.67 -9.03
CA THR A 67 11.84 15.35 -9.00
C THR A 67 10.84 14.37 -8.42
N CYS A 68 10.56 13.30 -9.16
CA CYS A 68 9.71 12.20 -8.71
C CYS A 68 10.43 11.38 -7.65
N GLU A 69 10.49 11.90 -6.43
CA GLU A 69 10.95 11.17 -5.26
C GLU A 69 9.75 10.48 -4.62
N PRO A 70 9.60 9.15 -4.70
CA PRO A 70 8.40 8.46 -4.21
C PRO A 70 8.09 8.73 -2.73
N ARG A 71 9.12 8.96 -1.91
CA ARG A 71 8.95 9.36 -0.50
C ARG A 71 8.18 10.67 -0.34
N SER A 72 8.33 11.62 -1.26
CA SER A 72 7.59 12.88 -1.26
C SER A 72 6.09 12.71 -1.53
N LEU A 73 5.69 11.55 -2.06
CA LEU A 73 4.29 11.20 -2.28
C LEU A 73 3.59 10.75 -0.98
N LEU A 74 4.35 10.41 0.06
CA LEU A 74 3.84 9.92 1.33
C LEU A 74 3.62 11.08 2.30
N SER A 75 2.36 11.47 2.49
CA SER A 75 1.96 12.39 3.56
C SER A 75 1.23 11.61 4.66
N PRO A 76 1.63 11.74 5.94
CA PRO A 76 1.00 10.99 7.04
C PRO A 76 -0.52 11.16 7.15
N HIS A 77 -1.05 12.32 6.75
CA HIS A 77 -2.48 12.64 6.82
C HIS A 77 -3.30 12.01 5.68
N LEU A 78 -2.64 11.52 4.63
CA LEU A 78 -3.28 10.89 3.49
C LEU A 78 -3.19 9.35 3.55
N LEU A 79 -2.54 8.78 4.57
CA LEU A 79 -2.38 7.34 4.69
C LEU A 79 -3.69 6.64 5.06
N LEU A 80 -4.02 5.57 4.34
CA LEU A 80 -5.14 4.70 4.68
C LEU A 80 -4.68 3.64 5.68
N LEU A 81 -5.01 3.86 6.95
CA LEU A 81 -4.57 2.99 8.05
C LEU A 81 -5.46 1.77 8.28
N GLN A 82 -6.70 1.81 7.79
CA GLN A 82 -7.65 0.71 7.92
C GLN A 82 -7.38 -0.35 6.83
N PRO A 83 -7.11 -1.61 7.21
CA PRO A 83 -6.95 -2.68 6.24
C PRO A 83 -8.19 -2.86 5.35
N MET A 84 -7.97 -3.02 4.05
CA MET A 84 -9.00 -3.26 3.04
C MET A 84 -9.11 -4.76 2.71
N LEU A 85 -10.23 -5.15 2.11
CA LEU A 85 -10.39 -6.48 1.54
C LEU A 85 -9.40 -6.65 0.38
N THR A 86 -8.71 -7.78 0.34
CA THR A 86 -7.70 -8.08 -0.67
C THR A 86 -8.05 -9.32 -1.48
N GLN A 87 -7.47 -9.41 -2.67
CA GLN A 87 -7.58 -10.59 -3.53
C GLN A 87 -6.81 -11.77 -2.92
N PRO A 88 -7.47 -12.91 -2.64
CA PRO A 88 -6.89 -13.97 -1.80
C PRO A 88 -5.76 -14.76 -2.46
N ASP A 89 -5.72 -14.92 -3.79
CA ASP A 89 -4.69 -15.69 -4.48
C ASP A 89 -3.36 -14.94 -4.63
N THR A 90 -3.39 -13.60 -4.51
CA THR A 90 -2.23 -12.71 -4.66
C THR A 90 -1.73 -12.13 -3.35
N PHE A 91 -2.58 -12.08 -2.32
CA PHE A 91 -2.25 -11.46 -1.05
C PHE A 91 -1.35 -12.37 -0.20
N LEU A 92 -0.21 -11.82 0.26
CA LEU A 92 0.77 -12.54 1.07
C LEU A 92 0.68 -12.18 2.56
N GLY A 93 0.31 -10.93 2.87
CA GLY A 93 0.19 -10.47 4.25
C GLY A 93 0.21 -8.95 4.38
N ILE A 94 0.12 -8.47 5.63
CA ILE A 94 0.34 -7.07 5.98
C ILE A 94 1.46 -7.01 7.01
N VAL A 95 2.47 -6.19 6.74
CA VAL A 95 3.50 -5.80 7.72
C VAL A 95 3.28 -4.35 8.12
N ARG A 96 3.64 -3.98 9.36
CA ARG A 96 3.54 -2.59 9.81
C ARG A 96 4.92 -1.94 9.73
N ARG A 97 5.00 -0.83 9.03
CA ARG A 97 6.21 0.01 8.92
C ARG A 97 5.92 1.42 9.43
N LYS A 98 6.94 2.25 9.62
CA LYS A 98 6.76 3.65 10.08
C LYS A 98 6.95 4.65 8.93
N VAL A 99 6.05 5.62 8.84
CA VAL A 99 6.20 6.85 8.04
C VAL A 99 6.08 8.04 8.99
N LEU A 100 7.18 8.77 9.19
CA LEU A 100 7.24 9.93 10.10
C LEU A 100 6.62 9.65 11.50
N SER A 101 6.87 8.45 12.05
CA SER A 101 6.34 7.91 13.32
C SER A 101 4.94 7.31 13.30
N VAL A 102 4.20 7.38 12.19
CA VAL A 102 2.88 6.74 12.06
C VAL A 102 3.06 5.28 11.64
N PRO A 103 2.51 4.28 12.37
CA PRO A 103 2.52 2.89 11.92
C PRO A 103 1.54 2.69 10.77
N VAL A 104 2.05 2.27 9.63
CA VAL A 104 1.32 2.15 8.36
C VAL A 104 1.22 0.68 7.96
N PRO A 105 0.04 0.20 7.53
CA PRO A 105 -0.06 -1.11 6.90
C PRO A 105 0.63 -1.08 5.53
N VAL A 106 1.64 -1.93 5.37
CA VAL A 106 2.27 -2.23 4.09
C VAL A 106 1.76 -3.59 3.64
N TYR A 107 1.06 -3.59 2.51
CA TYR A 107 0.50 -4.81 1.96
C TYR A 107 1.56 -5.53 1.14
N GLN A 108 1.71 -6.82 1.37
CA GLN A 108 2.58 -7.68 0.59
C GLN A 108 1.70 -8.46 -0.39
N PHE A 109 1.99 -8.31 -1.68
CA PHE A 109 1.31 -9.01 -2.76
C PHE A 109 2.32 -9.75 -3.63
N LYS A 110 1.80 -10.66 -4.45
CA LYS A 110 2.48 -11.21 -5.62
C LYS A 110 1.68 -10.94 -6.88
N GLN A 111 2.35 -10.84 -8.02
CA GLN A 111 1.67 -10.79 -9.30
C GLN A 111 0.84 -12.07 -9.50
N PRO A 112 -0.38 -11.98 -10.03
CA PRO A 112 -1.16 -13.16 -10.29
C PRO A 112 -0.53 -13.98 -11.42
N SER A 113 -0.55 -15.31 -11.28
CA SER A 113 0.01 -16.26 -12.25
C SER A 113 -0.59 -16.14 -13.66
N ARG A 114 -1.82 -15.63 -13.77
CA ARG A 114 -2.50 -15.35 -15.06
C ARG A 114 -1.91 -14.16 -15.82
N VAL A 115 -1.17 -13.28 -15.15
CA VAL A 115 -0.43 -12.16 -15.77
C VAL A 115 1.03 -12.55 -16.02
N SER A 116 1.68 -13.20 -15.06
CA SER A 116 3.06 -13.64 -15.17
C SER A 116 3.32 -14.88 -14.33
N HIS A 117 3.88 -15.93 -14.94
CA HIS A 117 4.28 -17.15 -14.24
C HIS A 117 5.35 -16.94 -13.15
N LEU A 118 6.04 -15.80 -13.17
CA LEU A 118 7.04 -15.47 -12.16
C LEU A 118 6.44 -15.06 -10.82
N GLU A 119 5.15 -14.68 -10.80
CA GLU A 119 4.42 -14.26 -9.60
C GLU A 119 5.23 -13.31 -8.71
N LEU A 120 5.81 -12.26 -9.31
CA LEU A 120 6.80 -11.43 -8.64
C LEU A 120 6.19 -10.72 -7.41
N PRO A 121 6.84 -10.79 -6.24
CA PRO A 121 6.35 -10.13 -5.04
C PRO A 121 6.59 -8.62 -5.10
N PHE A 122 5.70 -7.86 -4.48
CA PHE A 122 5.84 -6.42 -4.31
C PHE A 122 5.09 -5.95 -3.06
N GLU A 123 5.50 -4.79 -2.55
CA GLU A 123 4.90 -4.16 -1.39
C GLU A 123 4.20 -2.87 -1.80
N ILE A 124 3.08 -2.54 -1.18
CA ILE A 124 2.38 -1.27 -1.41
C ILE A 124 1.85 -0.62 -0.14
N VAL A 125 1.83 0.70 -0.14
CA VAL A 125 1.19 1.55 0.87
C VAL A 125 -0.01 2.25 0.26
N LEU A 126 -1.12 2.28 1.00
CA LEU A 126 -2.35 2.93 0.53
C LEU A 126 -2.43 4.38 1.01
N VAL A 127 -2.75 5.28 0.08
CA VAL A 127 -3.02 6.69 0.35
C VAL A 127 -4.35 7.12 -0.28
N SER A 128 -5.15 7.90 0.45
CA SER A 128 -6.46 8.36 0.00
C SER A 128 -6.35 9.35 -1.16
N ASP A 129 -5.30 10.18 -1.14
CA ASP A 129 -5.01 11.15 -2.18
C ASP A 129 -3.53 11.51 -2.17
N LEU A 130 -3.14 12.41 -3.06
CA LEU A 130 -1.77 12.91 -3.20
C LEU A 130 -1.74 14.42 -2.98
N MET A 131 -0.60 14.95 -2.52
CA MET A 131 -0.44 16.40 -2.40
C MET A 131 -0.47 17.07 -3.77
N ASP A 132 -1.09 18.25 -3.90
CA ASP A 132 -1.32 18.94 -5.18
C ASP A 132 -0.06 19.03 -6.06
N ALA A 133 1.09 19.37 -5.46
CA ALA A 133 2.36 19.47 -6.17
C ALA A 133 2.83 18.14 -6.77
N ALA A 134 2.60 17.03 -6.05
CA ALA A 134 2.88 15.70 -6.52
C ALA A 134 1.87 15.24 -7.57
N ALA A 135 0.57 15.50 -7.36
CA ALA A 135 -0.48 15.13 -8.29
C ALA A 135 -0.27 15.75 -9.68
N ALA A 136 0.28 16.97 -9.75
CA ALA A 136 0.55 17.67 -11.01
C ALA A 136 1.52 16.92 -11.95
N THR A 137 2.46 16.14 -11.39
CA THR A 137 3.50 15.43 -12.16
C THR A 137 3.12 13.99 -12.51
N LEU A 138 2.04 13.48 -11.93
CA LEU A 138 1.59 12.12 -12.14
C LEU A 138 0.68 11.99 -13.34
N ARG A 139 0.74 10.82 -13.97
CA ARG A 139 -0.06 10.45 -15.13
C ARG A 139 -0.53 9.01 -14.97
N ASP A 140 -1.83 8.82 -15.16
CA ASP A 140 -2.42 7.50 -15.28
C ASP A 140 -2.07 6.92 -16.66
N VAL A 141 -1.66 5.65 -16.69
CA VAL A 141 -1.42 4.91 -17.92
C VAL A 141 -2.69 4.14 -18.27
N PRO A 142 -3.29 4.34 -19.45
CA PRO A 142 -4.48 3.61 -19.87
C PRO A 142 -4.23 2.10 -19.92
N VAL A 143 -5.18 1.32 -19.41
CA VAL A 143 -5.19 -0.14 -19.45
C VAL A 143 -6.55 -0.61 -19.96
N ASP A 144 -6.58 -1.78 -20.61
CA ASP A 144 -7.84 -2.42 -20.98
C ASP A 144 -8.73 -2.64 -19.74
N SER A 145 -10.00 -2.27 -19.84
CA SER A 145 -10.91 -2.28 -18.69
C SER A 145 -11.12 -3.67 -18.11
N LYS A 146 -11.05 -4.74 -18.90
CA LYS A 146 -11.20 -6.11 -18.39
C LYS A 146 -10.00 -6.51 -17.55
N VAL A 147 -8.81 -6.05 -17.94
CA VAL A 147 -7.57 -6.28 -17.19
C VAL A 147 -7.56 -5.44 -15.91
N ALA A 148 -8.02 -4.19 -15.98
CA ALA A 148 -8.10 -3.30 -14.81
C ALA A 148 -9.02 -3.84 -13.70
N LEU A 149 -10.05 -4.62 -14.06
CA LEU A 149 -10.96 -5.26 -13.10
C LEU A 149 -10.33 -6.45 -12.35
N ASP A 150 -9.20 -6.95 -12.83
CA ASP A 150 -8.42 -7.98 -12.16
C ASP A 150 -7.58 -7.36 -11.04
N SER A 151 -8.25 -6.91 -10.00
CA SER A 151 -7.72 -6.00 -8.98
C SER A 151 -7.36 -6.71 -7.67
N TRP A 152 -6.24 -6.29 -7.10
CA TRP A 152 -5.82 -6.70 -5.75
C TRP A 152 -6.78 -6.23 -4.64
N PHE A 153 -7.62 -5.23 -4.94
CA PHE A 153 -8.67 -4.72 -4.06
C PHE A 153 -10.03 -4.90 -4.75
N PRO A 154 -10.81 -5.94 -4.36
CA PRO A 154 -12.09 -6.23 -4.98
C PRO A 154 -13.05 -5.03 -4.93
N GLY A 155 -13.75 -4.78 -6.04
CA GLY A 155 -14.64 -3.63 -6.19
C GLY A 155 -13.98 -2.36 -6.76
N TYR A 156 -12.67 -2.38 -7.00
CA TYR A 156 -11.92 -1.30 -7.65
C TYR A 156 -11.30 -1.77 -8.96
N ALA A 157 -11.15 -0.87 -9.93
CA ALA A 157 -10.35 -1.06 -11.13
C ALA A 157 -9.03 -0.30 -10.98
N TRP A 158 -7.92 -0.87 -11.44
CA TRP A 158 -6.60 -0.25 -11.32
C TRP A 158 -6.08 0.37 -12.62
N THR A 159 -5.33 1.45 -12.50
CA THR A 159 -4.50 2.03 -13.57
C THR A 159 -3.10 2.29 -13.04
N PRO A 160 -2.03 1.94 -13.79
CA PRO A 160 -0.66 2.28 -13.40
C PRO A 160 -0.51 3.80 -13.35
N VAL A 161 0.23 4.27 -12.35
CA VAL A 161 0.55 5.68 -12.18
C VAL A 161 2.04 5.84 -12.39
N VAL A 162 2.39 6.75 -13.29
CA VAL A 162 3.76 7.10 -13.59
C VAL A 162 4.03 8.56 -13.25
N CYS A 163 5.27 8.83 -12.89
CA CYS A 163 5.78 10.16 -12.59
C CYS A 163 6.89 10.51 -13.60
N ASN A 164 6.97 11.76 -14.05
CA ASN A 164 8.06 12.20 -14.92
C ASN A 164 9.36 12.35 -14.13
N GLY A 165 10.24 11.35 -14.16
CA GLY A 165 11.52 11.35 -13.46
C GLY A 165 12.54 12.39 -13.96
N GLY A 166 12.21 13.12 -15.03
CA GLY A 166 13.09 14.08 -15.68
C GLY A 166 13.75 13.52 -16.94
N CYS A 167 14.59 14.35 -17.55
CA CYS A 167 15.11 14.16 -18.90
C CYS A 167 15.99 12.91 -19.10
N SER A 168 16.55 12.30 -18.04
CA SER A 168 17.43 11.13 -18.14
C SER A 168 16.78 9.80 -17.73
N THR A 169 15.69 9.83 -16.97
CA THR A 169 15.06 8.64 -16.36
C THR A 169 13.71 8.30 -16.98
N GLY A 170 13.09 9.25 -17.71
CA GLY A 170 11.78 9.06 -18.34
C GLY A 170 10.67 8.90 -17.31
N TYR A 171 9.62 8.17 -17.68
CA TYR A 171 8.52 7.88 -16.75
C TYR A 171 8.91 6.78 -15.77
N ILE A 172 8.76 7.06 -14.48
CA ILE A 172 8.98 6.13 -13.37
C ILE A 172 7.63 5.64 -12.89
N HIS A 173 7.43 4.33 -12.82
CA HIS A 173 6.23 3.75 -12.25
C HIS A 173 6.28 3.85 -10.72
N VAL A 174 5.31 4.54 -10.13
CA VAL A 174 5.26 4.81 -8.69
C VAL A 174 4.18 4.02 -7.95
N GLY A 175 3.31 3.34 -8.70
CA GLY A 175 2.22 2.55 -8.13
C GLY A 175 0.99 2.56 -9.01
N TRP A 176 -0.19 2.47 -8.40
CA TRP A 176 -1.46 2.37 -9.10
C TRP A 176 -2.51 3.26 -8.47
N ARG A 177 -3.43 3.75 -9.30
CA ARG A 177 -4.67 4.36 -8.87
C ARG A 177 -5.77 3.31 -8.90
N PHE A 178 -6.55 3.22 -7.84
CA PHE A 178 -7.71 2.33 -7.73
C PHE A 178 -8.97 3.18 -7.74
N THR A 179 -9.84 2.98 -8.73
CA THR A 179 -11.12 3.67 -8.85
C THR A 179 -12.26 2.70 -8.57
N SER A 180 -13.20 3.09 -7.72
CA SER A 180 -14.34 2.24 -7.38
C SER A 180 -15.20 1.97 -8.61
N THR A 181 -15.57 0.70 -8.77
CA THR A 181 -16.43 0.22 -9.85
C THR A 181 -17.90 0.59 -9.66
N SER A 182 -18.31 0.88 -8.41
CA SER A 182 -19.67 1.30 -8.07
C SER A 182 -19.83 2.82 -7.98
N ASN A 183 -18.75 3.53 -7.63
CA ASN A 183 -18.72 4.98 -7.51
C ASN A 183 -17.40 5.56 -8.07
N PRO A 184 -17.33 5.94 -9.36
CA PRO A 184 -16.09 6.41 -9.97
C PRO A 184 -15.48 7.67 -9.35
N GLY A 185 -16.22 8.42 -8.52
CA GLY A 185 -15.68 9.55 -7.75
C GLY A 185 -14.86 9.12 -6.54
N GLU A 186 -14.96 7.86 -6.12
CA GLU A 186 -14.19 7.27 -5.03
C GLU A 186 -12.94 6.58 -5.59
N TYR A 187 -11.78 7.01 -5.12
CA TYR A 187 -10.50 6.42 -5.50
C TYR A 187 -9.49 6.49 -4.35
N PHE A 188 -8.41 5.75 -4.52
CA PHE A 188 -7.20 5.87 -3.71
C PHE A 188 -5.99 5.51 -4.56
N TYR A 189 -4.78 5.70 -4.04
CA TYR A 189 -3.54 5.25 -4.68
C TYR A 189 -2.88 4.19 -3.82
N ALA A 190 -2.24 3.22 -4.48
CA ALA A 190 -1.33 2.29 -3.85
C ALA A 190 0.08 2.53 -4.40
N LEU A 191 0.98 3.00 -3.55
CA LEU A 191 2.35 3.37 -3.90
C LEU A 191 3.30 2.23 -3.57
N ILE A 192 4.26 1.96 -4.46
CA ILE A 192 5.33 0.95 -4.28
C ILE A 192 6.38 1.49 -3.30
#